data_AF-A0A538QWI7-F1
#
_entry.id   AF-A0A538QWI7-F1
#
_cell.length_a   1.000
_cell.length_b   1.000
_cell.length_c   1.000
_cell.angle_alpha   90.00
_cell.angle_beta   90.00
_cell.angle_gamma   90.00
#
_symmetry.space_group_name_H-M   'P 1'
#
loop_
_entity.id
_entity.type
_entity.pdbx_description
1 polymer ?
#
loop_
_entity_poly.entity_id
_entity_poly.type
_entity_poly.pdbx_seq_one_letter_code
_entity_poly.pdbx_strand_id
1 'polypeptide(L)'
;MRRRRALLPGAQPGQRGALPALPGPGRRDSRGPLRRPAGDLPLLQHGSGGRPGVDAVHADIATSVRWGGRAAVKQIYVQIPAYRDTELGPTLLDLIARAEDPDALRVGVLWQRADGDQLPGAVRANPNIEIIEVPYQDSAGCNWARAQLQRRWQGEPYTLFLDSHHRFIPGWDRHVIAMYKGLRRRGVAKPLITAYLPPYASAAC
;
A
#
# COMPACT_ATOMS: atom_id res chain seq x y z
N MET A 1 48.59 14.36 22.73
CA MET A 1 48.66 13.88 21.33
C MET A 1 48.43 12.37 21.29
N ARG A 2 47.25 11.90 20.86
CA ARG A 2 46.97 10.46 20.68
C ARG A 2 46.83 10.15 19.19
N ARG A 3 47.78 9.40 18.63
CA ARG A 3 47.76 8.90 17.25
C ARG A 3 46.65 7.85 17.10
N ARG A 4 45.72 8.04 16.15
CA ARG A 4 44.80 6.98 15.72
C ARG A 4 45.54 6.00 14.83
N ARG A 5 45.46 4.71 15.15
CA ARG A 5 46.00 3.59 14.37
C ARG A 5 44.97 3.24 13.29
N ALA A 6 45.39 3.21 12.02
CA ALA A 6 44.56 2.75 10.91
C ALA A 6 44.43 1.22 10.95
N LEU A 7 43.21 0.73 10.79
CA LEU A 7 42.90 -0.68 10.53
C LEU A 7 42.79 -0.86 9.01
N LEU A 8 43.42 -1.93 8.50
CA LEU A 8 43.50 -2.44 7.11
C LEU A 8 44.82 -2.12 6.36
N PRO A 9 45.65 -3.14 6.04
CA PRO A 9 46.68 -3.03 5.02
C PRO A 9 46.12 -3.43 3.65
N GLY A 10 46.40 -2.64 2.62
CA GLY A 10 46.22 -3.04 1.21
C GLY A 10 44.98 -2.48 0.51
N ALA A 11 45.01 -1.20 0.17
CA ALA A 11 44.26 -0.68 -0.97
C ALA A 11 45.22 0.14 -1.83
N GLN A 12 45.43 -0.26 -3.08
CA GLN A 12 46.22 0.52 -4.04
C GLN A 12 45.51 1.86 -4.32
N PRO A 13 46.26 2.95 -4.62
CA PRO A 13 45.64 4.23 -4.94
C PRO A 13 44.94 4.12 -6.30
N GLY A 14 43.62 3.93 -6.28
CA GLY A 14 42.78 4.03 -7.48
C GLY A 14 42.76 5.47 -7.97
N GLN A 15 43.12 5.68 -9.24
CA GLN A 15 42.98 6.97 -9.91
C GLN A 15 41.49 7.37 -9.90
N ARG A 16 41.18 8.51 -9.29
CA ARG A 16 39.84 9.13 -9.39
C ARG A 16 39.71 9.81 -10.75
N GLY A 17 39.40 9.05 -11.79
CA GLY A 17 38.88 9.58 -13.05
C GLY A 17 37.38 9.84 -12.94
N ALA A 18 36.90 10.92 -13.56
CA ALA A 18 35.46 11.15 -13.71
C ALA A 18 34.83 10.02 -14.53
N LEU A 19 33.67 9.52 -14.09
CA LEU A 19 32.90 8.52 -14.85
C LEU A 19 32.47 9.10 -16.20
N PRO A 20 32.58 8.36 -17.32
CA PRO A 20 32.07 8.84 -18.60
C PRO A 20 30.54 8.95 -18.57
N ALA A 21 30.02 10.03 -19.17
CA ALA A 21 28.60 10.30 -19.25
C ALA A 21 27.91 9.30 -20.18
N LEU A 22 26.87 8.63 -19.67
CA LEU A 22 25.98 7.80 -20.47
C LEU A 22 24.98 8.69 -21.24
N PRO A 23 24.76 8.47 -22.55
CA PRO A 23 23.77 9.25 -23.29
C PRO A 23 22.35 8.84 -22.87
N GLY A 24 21.57 9.83 -22.41
CA GLY A 24 20.16 9.65 -22.08
C GLY A 24 19.28 9.44 -23.33
N PRO A 25 18.07 8.88 -23.17
CA PRO A 25 17.16 8.68 -24.29
C PRO A 25 16.72 10.04 -24.84
N GLY A 26 17.01 10.28 -26.12
CA GLY A 26 16.71 11.51 -26.81
C GLY A 26 15.21 11.83 -26.80
N ARG A 27 14.84 12.97 -26.19
CA ARG A 27 13.52 13.57 -26.35
C ARG A 27 13.52 14.49 -27.57
N ARG A 28 12.81 14.10 -28.63
CA ARG A 28 12.09 15.07 -29.46
C ARG A 28 10.71 15.23 -28.85
N ASP A 29 10.48 16.36 -28.18
CA ASP A 29 9.27 17.13 -28.47
C ASP A 29 9.37 18.53 -27.88
N SER A 30 9.28 19.50 -28.79
CA SER A 30 9.15 20.92 -28.56
C SER A 30 7.74 21.24 -28.07
N ARG A 31 7.60 21.67 -26.81
CA ARG A 31 6.53 22.58 -26.35
C ARG A 31 6.72 22.97 -24.88
N GLY A 32 7.22 24.19 -24.66
CA GLY A 32 6.99 25.04 -23.48
C GLY A 32 7.59 24.62 -22.13
N PRO A 33 8.07 25.56 -21.30
CA PRO A 33 8.46 25.23 -19.93
C PRO A 33 7.23 24.86 -19.09
N LEU A 34 7.22 23.63 -18.55
CA LEU A 34 6.32 23.20 -17.47
C LEU A 34 6.68 23.96 -16.18
N ARG A 35 6.26 25.23 -16.08
CA ARG A 35 6.14 25.92 -14.79
C ARG A 35 4.82 25.49 -14.17
N ARG A 36 4.86 24.54 -13.22
CA ARG A 36 3.76 24.37 -12.27
C ARG A 36 3.96 25.39 -11.14
N PRO A 37 3.06 26.36 -10.95
CA PRO A 37 3.07 27.13 -9.71
C PRO A 37 2.72 26.18 -8.55
N ALA A 38 3.37 26.39 -7.40
CA ALA A 38 2.93 25.80 -6.14
C ALA A 38 1.55 26.38 -5.82
N GLY A 39 0.51 25.62 -6.15
CA GLY A 39 -0.86 25.90 -5.75
C GLY A 39 -1.16 25.11 -4.49
N ASP A 40 -1.71 25.80 -3.51
CA ASP A 40 -1.98 25.32 -2.16
C ASP A 40 -2.65 23.94 -2.16
N LEU A 41 -1.91 22.92 -1.71
CA LEU A 41 -2.50 21.67 -1.26
C LEU A 41 -3.20 22.00 0.06
N PRO A 42 -4.54 21.92 0.17
CA PRO A 42 -5.17 21.98 1.47
C PRO A 42 -4.77 20.71 2.23
N LEU A 43 -3.73 20.85 3.04
CA LEU A 43 -3.35 19.90 4.07
C LEU A 43 -4.43 19.94 5.14
N LEU A 44 -5.50 19.16 4.95
CA LEU A 44 -6.47 18.89 6.00
C LEU A 44 -5.82 17.95 7.02
N GLN A 45 -5.06 18.54 7.95
CA GLN A 45 -4.79 17.94 9.25
C GLN A 45 -6.09 18.02 10.05
N HIS A 46 -6.82 16.91 10.14
CA HIS A 46 -7.87 16.80 11.15
C HIS A 46 -7.20 16.47 12.49
N GLY A 47 -7.06 17.51 13.31
CA GLY A 47 -6.82 17.37 14.75
C GLY A 47 -8.03 16.74 15.45
N SER A 48 -7.77 16.19 16.64
CA SER A 48 -8.75 15.56 17.52
C SER A 48 -9.87 16.51 17.94
N GLY A 49 -11.09 16.30 17.47
CA GLY A 49 -12.26 17.04 17.93
C GLY A 49 -13.59 16.48 17.42
N GLY A 50 -14.43 16.03 18.36
CA GLY A 50 -15.90 16.09 18.33
C GLY A 50 -16.66 15.38 17.20
N ARG A 51 -17.29 14.23 17.52
CA ARG A 51 -18.39 13.63 16.76
C ARG A 51 -19.53 14.65 16.60
N PRO A 52 -20.10 14.83 15.39
CA PRO A 52 -21.33 14.10 15.05
C PRO A 52 -21.38 13.71 13.56
N GLY A 53 -21.73 12.46 13.24
CA GLY A 53 -21.93 12.04 11.85
C GLY A 53 -22.00 10.53 11.61
N VAL A 54 -21.75 9.72 12.62
CA VAL A 54 -21.78 8.26 12.51
C VAL A 54 -23.20 7.71 12.75
N ASP A 55 -23.98 8.36 13.62
CA ASP A 55 -25.26 7.80 14.09
C ASP A 55 -26.40 7.83 13.05
N ALA A 56 -26.33 8.65 12.01
CA ALA A 56 -27.39 8.78 11.01
C ALA A 56 -27.36 7.68 9.91
N VAL A 57 -26.34 6.82 9.88
CA VAL A 57 -26.12 5.83 8.80
C VAL A 57 -26.44 4.39 9.25
N HIS A 58 -26.69 4.17 10.54
CA HIS A 58 -26.75 2.84 11.15
C HIS A 58 -28.09 2.09 11.05
N ALA A 59 -29.16 2.68 10.49
CA ALA A 59 -30.50 2.10 10.64
C ALA A 59 -30.88 0.96 9.66
N ASP A 60 -30.21 0.80 8.51
CA ASP A 60 -30.78 0.00 7.39
C ASP A 60 -30.00 -1.28 6.97
N ILE A 61 -28.94 -1.70 7.66
CA ILE A 61 -28.01 -2.73 7.12
C ILE A 61 -27.83 -3.91 8.09
N ALA A 62 -28.90 -4.37 8.73
CA ALA A 62 -28.83 -5.46 9.72
C ALA A 62 -29.17 -6.86 9.17
N THR A 63 -29.56 -7.02 7.90
CA THR A 63 -30.06 -8.33 7.44
C THR A 63 -29.69 -8.62 6.00
N SER A 64 -28.61 -9.39 5.80
CA SER A 64 -28.67 -10.73 5.17
C SER A 64 -27.29 -11.16 4.65
N VAL A 65 -26.61 -12.02 5.42
CA VAL A 65 -25.47 -12.82 4.93
C VAL A 65 -26.04 -13.98 4.12
N ARG A 66 -25.62 -14.11 2.86
CA ARG A 66 -25.71 -15.35 2.08
C ARG A 66 -24.42 -15.51 1.28
N TRP A 67 -23.66 -16.55 1.60
CA TRP A 67 -22.54 -17.01 0.77
C TRP A 67 -23.11 -17.79 -0.40
N GLY A 68 -23.03 -17.24 -1.63
CA GLY A 68 -23.65 -17.86 -2.81
C GLY A 68 -23.18 -17.31 -4.16
N GLY A 69 -22.30 -18.07 -4.82
CA GLY A 69 -22.57 -18.59 -6.17
C GLY A 69 -22.45 -17.70 -7.41
N ARG A 70 -21.75 -16.56 -7.37
CA ARG A 70 -21.33 -15.84 -8.59
C ARG A 70 -19.89 -15.38 -8.40
N ALA A 71 -19.02 -15.61 -9.39
CA ALA A 71 -17.69 -15.03 -9.38
C ALA A 71 -17.84 -13.50 -9.33
N ALA A 72 -17.61 -12.92 -8.15
CA ALA A 72 -17.78 -11.49 -7.93
C ALA A 72 -16.79 -10.72 -8.81
N VAL A 73 -17.27 -9.69 -9.50
CA VAL A 73 -16.41 -8.82 -10.30
C VAL A 73 -15.51 -8.04 -9.34
N LYS A 74 -14.21 -8.29 -9.39
CA LYS A 74 -13.22 -7.61 -8.53
C LYS A 74 -13.28 -6.09 -8.72
N GLN A 75 -13.52 -5.37 -7.64
CA GLN A 75 -13.65 -3.91 -7.61
C GLN A 75 -12.36 -3.22 -7.18
N ILE A 76 -11.69 -3.75 -6.15
CA ILE A 76 -10.50 -3.15 -5.56
C ILE A 76 -9.33 -4.13 -5.64
N TYR A 77 -8.23 -3.67 -6.25
CA TYR A 77 -6.93 -4.33 -6.13
C TYR A 77 -6.11 -3.70 -5.00
N VAL A 78 -5.99 -4.43 -3.88
CA VAL A 78 -5.17 -4.04 -2.73
C VAL A 78 -3.75 -4.58 -2.88
N GLN A 79 -2.76 -3.74 -2.61
CA GLN A 79 -1.34 -4.04 -2.75
C GLN A 79 -0.62 -3.82 -1.42
N ILE A 80 -0.01 -4.87 -0.90
CA ILE A 80 0.67 -4.87 0.41
C ILE A 80 2.11 -5.38 0.24
N PRO A 81 3.11 -4.50 0.15
CA PRO A 81 4.50 -4.89 0.35
C PRO A 81 4.75 -5.13 1.84
N ALA A 82 5.39 -6.24 2.19
CA ALA A 82 5.70 -6.59 3.57
C ALA A 82 7.15 -7.07 3.68
N TYR A 83 7.88 -6.58 4.68
CA TYR A 83 9.24 -7.02 4.98
C TYR A 83 9.33 -7.50 6.41
N ARG A 84 9.40 -8.83 6.59
CA ARG A 84 9.51 -9.50 7.88
C ARG A 84 8.56 -8.94 8.96
N ASP A 85 7.37 -8.56 8.55
CA ASP A 85 6.39 -7.90 9.41
C ASP A 85 5.48 -8.97 10.03
N THR A 86 5.52 -9.08 11.36
CA THR A 86 4.68 -10.01 12.12
C THR A 86 3.19 -9.65 12.06
N GLU A 87 2.87 -8.38 11.77
CA GLU A 87 1.50 -7.89 11.67
C GLU A 87 0.86 -8.14 10.30
N LEU A 88 1.60 -8.69 9.32
CA LEU A 88 1.05 -9.00 8.01
C LEU A 88 -0.16 -9.93 8.11
N GLY A 89 -0.03 -11.02 8.87
CA GLY A 89 -1.12 -11.98 9.08
C GLY A 89 -2.37 -11.32 9.68
N PRO A 90 -2.27 -10.69 10.86
CA PRO A 90 -3.37 -9.94 11.47
C PRO A 90 -3.99 -8.88 10.55
N THR A 91 -3.17 -8.14 9.79
CA THR A 91 -3.65 -7.13 8.84
C THR A 91 -4.48 -7.75 7.73
N LEU A 92 -4.04 -8.86 7.13
CA LEU A 92 -4.77 -9.54 6.06
C LEU A 92 -6.09 -10.13 6.56
N LEU A 93 -6.11 -10.70 7.77
CA LEU A 93 -7.33 -11.22 8.38
C LEU A 93 -8.34 -10.11 8.66
N ASP A 94 -7.91 -9.01 9.28
CA ASP A 94 -8.80 -7.89 9.60
C ASP A 94 -9.26 -7.15 8.33
N LEU A 95 -8.41 -7.03 7.30
CA LEU A 95 -8.77 -6.47 6.00
C LEU A 95 -9.98 -7.18 5.38
N ILE A 96 -9.94 -8.52 5.36
CA ILE A 96 -11.01 -9.34 4.80
C ILE A 96 -12.22 -9.33 5.73
N ALA A 97 -12.03 -9.53 7.04
CA ALA A 97 -13.11 -9.64 8.01
C ALA A 97 -13.93 -8.34 8.16
N ARG A 98 -13.31 -7.19 7.92
CA ARG A 98 -13.95 -5.88 8.05
C ARG A 98 -14.45 -5.30 6.73
N ALA A 99 -14.22 -5.96 5.60
CA ALA A 99 -14.77 -5.52 4.32
C ALA A 99 -16.28 -5.77 4.26
N GLU A 100 -17.01 -4.87 3.62
CA GLU A 100 -18.44 -5.03 3.31
C GLU A 100 -18.62 -6.14 2.25
N ASP A 101 -17.80 -6.11 1.19
CA ASP A 101 -17.81 -7.10 0.12
C ASP A 101 -16.40 -7.70 -0.06
N PRO A 102 -16.00 -8.68 0.79
CA PRO A 102 -14.69 -9.31 0.71
C PRO A 102 -14.47 -10.06 -0.62
N ASP A 103 -15.52 -10.50 -1.30
CA ASP A 103 -15.44 -11.20 -2.58
C ASP A 103 -15.12 -10.25 -3.75
N ALA A 104 -15.43 -8.96 -3.61
CA ALA A 104 -15.02 -7.93 -4.57
C ALA A 104 -13.54 -7.52 -4.45
N LEU A 105 -12.78 -8.07 -3.49
CA LEU A 105 -11.37 -7.74 -3.30
C LEU A 105 -10.46 -8.70 -4.06
N ARG A 106 -9.37 -8.16 -4.63
CA ARG A 106 -8.16 -8.94 -4.93
C ARG A 106 -7.00 -8.32 -4.17
N VAL A 107 -6.24 -9.14 -3.47
CA VAL A 107 -5.13 -8.70 -2.61
C VAL A 107 -3.84 -9.30 -3.14
N GLY A 108 -2.90 -8.44 -3.55
CA GLY A 108 -1.54 -8.82 -3.89
C GLY A 108 -0.61 -8.51 -2.72
N VAL A 109 0.10 -9.53 -2.25
CA VAL A 109 1.07 -9.40 -1.16
C VAL A 109 2.44 -9.78 -1.69
N LEU A 110 3.43 -8.90 -1.51
CA LEU A 110 4.83 -9.26 -1.73
C LEU A 110 5.50 -9.35 -0.37
N TRP A 111 5.72 -10.59 0.07
CA TRP A 111 6.21 -10.89 1.40
C TRP A 111 7.69 -11.27 1.36
N GLN A 112 8.52 -10.33 1.80
CA GLN A 112 9.96 -10.48 1.96
C GLN A 112 10.20 -11.15 3.32
N ARG A 113 10.32 -12.47 3.34
CA ARG A 113 10.27 -13.31 4.54
C ARG A 113 11.61 -13.97 4.88
N ALA A 114 11.85 -14.24 6.15
CA ALA A 114 12.90 -15.15 6.62
C ALA A 114 12.34 -16.56 6.83
N ASP A 115 13.21 -17.57 6.78
CA ASP A 115 12.86 -18.93 7.20
C ASP A 115 12.35 -18.94 8.65
N GLY A 116 11.19 -19.59 8.84
CA GLY A 116 10.47 -19.58 10.10
C GLY A 116 9.38 -18.51 10.22
N ASP A 117 9.37 -17.47 9.37
CA ASP A 117 8.24 -16.54 9.33
C ASP A 117 6.98 -17.28 8.82
N GLN A 118 5.85 -17.06 9.49
CA GLN A 118 4.59 -17.76 9.20
C GLN A 118 3.45 -16.80 8.90
N LEU A 119 2.53 -17.27 8.06
CA LEU A 119 1.23 -16.65 7.85
C LEU A 119 0.13 -17.62 8.30
N PRO A 120 -0.98 -17.11 8.87
CA PRO A 120 -2.12 -17.96 9.25
C PRO A 120 -2.63 -18.79 8.07
N GLY A 121 -3.03 -20.04 8.34
CA GLY A 121 -3.57 -20.95 7.31
C GLY A 121 -4.78 -20.35 6.56
N ALA A 122 -5.64 -19.61 7.27
CA ALA A 122 -6.78 -18.92 6.68
C ALA A 122 -6.38 -17.87 5.62
N VAL A 123 -5.23 -17.20 5.80
CA VAL A 123 -4.70 -16.27 4.78
C VAL A 123 -4.25 -17.04 3.55
N ARG A 124 -3.50 -18.14 3.74
CA ARG A 124 -3.01 -18.97 2.63
C ARG A 124 -4.12 -19.66 1.85
N ALA A 125 -5.21 -20.02 2.52
CA ALA A 125 -6.36 -20.68 1.91
C ALA A 125 -7.32 -19.71 1.21
N ASN A 126 -7.16 -18.39 1.39
CA ASN A 126 -8.09 -17.42 0.83
C ASN A 126 -7.81 -17.19 -0.67
N PRO A 127 -8.77 -17.50 -1.57
CA PRO A 127 -8.56 -17.37 -3.01
C PRO A 127 -8.43 -15.92 -3.50
N ASN A 128 -8.80 -14.94 -2.68
CA ASN A 128 -8.70 -13.52 -3.01
C ASN A 128 -7.31 -12.95 -2.68
N ILE A 129 -6.43 -13.71 -2.03
CA ILE A 129 -5.10 -13.27 -1.59
C ILE A 129 -4.02 -14.04 -2.37
N GLU A 130 -3.24 -13.30 -3.15
CA GLU A 130 -2.06 -13.79 -3.85
C GLU A 130 -0.80 -13.39 -3.05
N ILE A 131 -0.01 -14.37 -2.62
CA ILE A 131 1.23 -14.14 -1.87
C ILE A 131 2.43 -14.47 -2.78
N ILE A 132 3.28 -13.47 -2.99
CA ILE A 132 4.58 -13.59 -3.64
C ILE A 132 5.63 -13.63 -2.53
N GLU A 133 6.19 -14.80 -2.26
CA GLU A 133 7.24 -14.95 -1.25
C GLU A 133 8.62 -14.69 -1.86
N VAL A 134 9.42 -13.88 -1.18
CA VAL A 134 10.80 -13.58 -1.53
C VAL A 134 11.65 -13.71 -0.27
N PRO A 135 12.81 -14.38 -0.31
CA PRO A 135 13.76 -14.32 0.80
C PRO A 135 14.09 -12.86 1.12
N TYR A 136 14.04 -12.45 2.39
CA TYR A 136 14.22 -11.04 2.74
C TYR A 136 15.59 -10.49 2.31
N GLN A 137 16.60 -11.36 2.20
CA GLN A 137 17.95 -11.05 1.75
C GLN A 137 18.00 -10.61 0.28
N ASP A 138 17.04 -11.06 -0.53
CA ASP A 138 16.93 -10.72 -1.95
C ASP A 138 16.07 -9.46 -2.18
N SER A 139 15.64 -8.81 -1.10
CA SER A 139 14.88 -7.56 -1.20
C SER A 139 15.71 -6.46 -1.86
N ALA A 140 15.14 -5.83 -2.88
CA ALA A 140 15.62 -4.56 -3.43
C ALA A 140 14.87 -3.34 -2.86
N GLY A 141 14.20 -3.51 -1.71
CA GLY A 141 13.53 -2.45 -0.95
C GLY A 141 12.08 -2.19 -1.34
N CYS A 142 11.44 -1.27 -0.61
CA CYS A 142 9.99 -1.01 -0.68
C CYS A 142 9.51 -0.56 -2.07
N ASN A 143 10.26 0.30 -2.75
CA ASN A 143 9.86 0.78 -4.09
C ASN A 143 9.90 -0.33 -5.14
N TRP A 144 10.88 -1.24 -5.04
CA TRP A 144 10.92 -2.43 -5.89
C TRP A 144 9.72 -3.33 -5.60
N ALA A 145 9.42 -3.60 -4.33
CA ALA A 145 8.28 -4.43 -3.95
C ALA A 145 6.94 -3.87 -4.47
N ARG A 146 6.74 -2.55 -4.31
CA ARG A 146 5.59 -1.83 -4.87
C ARG A 146 5.53 -1.99 -6.40
N ALA A 147 6.64 -1.80 -7.11
CA ALA A 147 6.67 -1.93 -8.56
C ALA A 147 6.30 -3.36 -9.03
N GLN A 148 6.70 -4.39 -8.29
CA GLN A 148 6.30 -5.77 -8.60
C GLN A 148 4.79 -5.97 -8.45
N LEU A 149 4.19 -5.44 -7.39
CA LEU A 149 2.75 -5.52 -7.15
C LEU A 149 1.94 -4.74 -8.19
N GLN A 150 2.41 -3.56 -8.62
CA GLN A 150 1.72 -2.74 -9.63
C GLN A 150 1.58 -3.47 -10.96
N ARG A 151 2.60 -4.24 -11.35
CA ARG A 151 2.59 -5.03 -12.59
C ARG A 151 1.51 -6.11 -12.60
N ARG A 152 0.97 -6.49 -11.43
CA ARG A 152 -0.09 -7.48 -11.33
C ARG A 152 -1.49 -6.88 -11.37
N TRP A 153 -1.67 -5.57 -11.54
CA TRP A 153 -3.01 -4.99 -11.73
C TRP A 153 -3.70 -5.57 -12.97
N GLN A 154 -4.98 -5.93 -12.86
CA GLN A 154 -5.73 -6.65 -13.90
C GLN A 154 -6.91 -5.82 -14.45
N GLY A 155 -6.91 -4.51 -14.21
CA GLY A 155 -7.98 -3.63 -14.69
C GLY A 155 -9.08 -3.38 -13.68
N GLU A 156 -8.89 -3.74 -12.40
CA GLU A 156 -9.84 -3.41 -11.34
C GLU A 156 -10.14 -1.91 -11.32
N PRO A 157 -11.41 -1.50 -11.17
CA PRO A 157 -11.82 -0.09 -11.17
C PRO A 157 -11.07 0.78 -10.15
N TYR A 158 -10.68 0.18 -9.03
CA TYR A 158 -9.96 0.84 -7.96
C TYR A 158 -8.68 0.08 -7.61
N THR A 159 -7.65 0.84 -7.23
CA THR A 159 -6.43 0.28 -6.67
C THR A 159 -6.11 0.97 -5.36
N LEU A 160 -5.60 0.21 -4.39
CA LEU A 160 -5.28 0.67 -3.07
C LEU A 160 -3.93 0.13 -2.64
N PHE A 161 -3.05 1.01 -2.18
CA PHE A 161 -1.78 0.65 -1.55
C PHE A 161 -1.91 0.79 -0.04
N LEU A 162 -1.48 -0.23 0.69
CA LEU A 162 -1.46 -0.25 2.16
C LEU A 162 -0.12 -0.78 2.66
N ASP A 163 0.26 -0.41 3.87
CA ASP A 163 1.36 -1.06 4.59
C ASP A 163 0.87 -2.35 5.26
N SER A 164 1.80 -3.18 5.74
CA SER A 164 1.53 -4.52 6.30
C SER A 164 1.04 -4.56 7.75
N HIS A 165 0.83 -3.41 8.39
CA HIS A 165 0.38 -3.26 9.78
C HIS A 165 -0.80 -2.28 9.84
N HIS A 166 -2.00 -2.75 9.51
CA HIS A 166 -3.23 -1.96 9.52
C HIS A 166 -4.34 -2.66 10.31
N ARG A 167 -5.28 -1.84 10.80
CA ARG A 167 -6.59 -2.28 11.32
C ARG A 167 -7.66 -1.47 10.63
N PHE A 168 -8.78 -2.11 10.34
CA PHE A 168 -9.82 -1.59 9.47
C PHE A 168 -11.11 -1.36 10.26
N ILE A 169 -11.80 -0.28 9.92
CA ILE A 169 -13.18 -0.08 10.36
C ILE A 169 -14.10 -1.03 9.59
N PRO A 170 -15.27 -1.41 10.15
CA PRO A 170 -16.29 -2.15 9.39
C PRO A 170 -16.70 -1.41 8.10
N GLY A 171 -16.80 -2.17 7.00
CA GLY A 171 -17.16 -1.68 5.67
C GLY A 171 -16.16 -0.72 5.04
N TRP A 172 -14.87 -0.81 5.38
CA TRP A 172 -13.84 0.16 4.95
C TRP A 172 -13.81 0.37 3.42
N ASP A 173 -13.97 -0.71 2.66
CA ASP A 173 -13.98 -0.77 1.20
C ASP A 173 -15.11 0.10 0.60
N ARG A 174 -16.31 -0.01 1.18
CA ARG A 174 -17.45 0.83 0.83
C ARG A 174 -17.17 2.31 1.15
N HIS A 175 -16.57 2.60 2.30
CA HIS A 175 -16.25 3.96 2.70
C HIS A 175 -15.25 4.62 1.73
N VAL A 176 -14.16 3.93 1.35
CA VAL A 176 -13.16 4.51 0.44
C VAL A 176 -13.71 4.70 -0.97
N ILE A 177 -14.55 3.78 -1.46
CA ILE A 177 -15.24 3.93 -2.75
C ILE A 177 -16.21 5.11 -2.71
N ALA A 178 -16.96 5.28 -1.62
CA ALA A 178 -17.89 6.39 -1.45
C ALA A 178 -17.16 7.74 -1.45
N MET A 179 -16.02 7.84 -0.75
CA MET A 179 -15.15 9.02 -0.78
C MET A 179 -14.68 9.33 -2.20
N TYR A 180 -14.19 8.32 -2.94
CA TYR A 180 -13.72 8.48 -4.32
C TYR A 180 -14.83 8.99 -5.24
N LYS A 181 -16.00 8.35 -5.19
CA LYS A 181 -17.18 8.75 -5.99
C LYS A 181 -17.67 10.15 -5.61
N GLY A 182 -17.58 10.52 -4.34
CA GLY A 182 -17.84 11.88 -3.87
C GLY A 182 -16.94 12.91 -4.54
N LEU A 183 -15.63 12.66 -4.60
CA LEU A 183 -14.67 13.53 -5.29
C LEU A 183 -14.95 13.63 -6.80
N ARG A 184 -15.27 12.52 -7.46
CA ARG A 184 -15.67 12.52 -8.89
C ARG A 184 -16.89 13.41 -9.14
N ARG A 185 -17.93 13.30 -8.32
CA ARG A 185 -19.15 14.13 -8.43
C ARG A 185 -18.87 15.63 -8.26
N ARG A 186 -17.86 15.98 -7.46
CA ARG A 186 -17.39 17.37 -7.31
C ARG A 186 -16.49 17.85 -8.45
N GLY A 187 -16.36 17.09 -9.54
CA GLY A 187 -15.60 17.47 -10.73
C GLY A 187 -14.12 17.09 -10.70
N VAL A 188 -13.64 16.36 -9.68
CA VAL A 188 -12.24 15.91 -9.63
C VAL A 188 -12.03 14.80 -10.67
N ALA A 189 -11.23 15.07 -11.70
CA ALA A 189 -11.06 14.16 -12.84
C ALA A 189 -10.36 12.83 -12.46
N LYS A 190 -9.37 12.86 -11.59
CA LYS A 190 -8.62 11.66 -11.15
C LYS A 190 -8.35 11.75 -9.64
N PRO A 191 -9.34 11.45 -8.79
CA PRO A 191 -9.15 11.52 -7.35
C PRO A 191 -8.06 10.55 -6.88
N LEU A 192 -7.20 11.04 -5.98
CA LEU A 192 -6.29 10.22 -5.21
C LEU A 192 -6.64 10.42 -3.74
N ILE A 193 -6.91 9.33 -3.03
CA ILE A 193 -7.17 9.37 -1.59
C ILE A 193 -5.87 8.98 -0.91
N THR A 194 -5.39 9.86 -0.04
CA THR A 194 -4.20 9.62 0.80
C THR A 194 -4.53 10.02 2.23
N ALA A 195 -3.88 9.36 3.20
CA ALA A 195 -4.00 9.69 4.60
C ALA A 195 -2.69 9.38 5.32
N TYR A 196 -2.36 10.18 6.33
CA TYR A 196 -1.46 9.75 7.40
C TYR A 196 -2.31 9.08 8.46
N LEU A 197 -2.14 7.77 8.62
CA LEU A 197 -2.90 7.04 9.61
C LEU A 197 -2.40 7.34 11.04
N PRO A 198 -3.28 7.24 12.05
CA PRO A 198 -2.85 7.35 13.44
C PRO A 198 -1.79 6.29 13.78
N PRO A 199 -1.01 6.48 14.88
CA PRO A 199 -0.03 5.49 15.31
C PRO A 199 -0.63 4.09 15.39
N TYR A 200 0.09 3.12 14.86
CA TYR A 200 -0.32 1.73 14.92
C TYR A 200 -0.24 1.21 16.36
N ALA A 201 -1.33 0.64 16.85
CA ALA A 201 -1.36 -0.10 18.10
C ALA A 201 -1.47 -1.59 17.78
N SER A 202 -0.40 -2.35 18.06
CA SER A 202 -0.53 -3.80 18.10
C SER A 202 -1.49 -4.18 19.21
N ALA A 203 -2.32 -5.21 18.98
CA ALA A 203 -3.02 -5.81 20.11
C ALA A 203 -1.93 -6.37 21.04
N ALA A 204 -1.89 -5.92 22.29
CA ALA A 204 -1.02 -6.52 23.28
C ALA A 204 -1.36 -8.02 23.36
N CYS A 205 -0.34 -8.87 23.22
CA CYS A 205 -0.45 -10.31 23.38
C CYS A 205 -1.01 -10.69 24.76
#